data_AF-A0A7M5X0Z8-F1
#
_entry.id   AF-A0A7M5X0Z8-F1
#
_cell.length_a   1.000
_cell.length_b   1.000
_cell.length_c   1.000
_cell.angle_alpha   90.00
_cell.angle_beta   90.00
_cell.angle_gamma   90.00
#
_symmetry.space_group_name_H-M   'P 1'
#
loop_
_entity.id
_entity.type
_entity.pdbx_description
1 polymer ?
#
loop_
_entity_poly.entity_id
_entity_poly.type
_entity_poly.pdbx_seq_one_letter_code
_entity_poly.pdbx_strand_id
1 'polypeptide(L)'
;MTSGCKSQWPNALCQTCKGTVCPRPANWCGVGAAYFYLDCDDDGIPDPVCSTLNGQFGVIESSNACESTWPSGVCKSKAGNSCPRGNNFCGQDRTFTMIDCDADGIPDQVCTDASGNLGVLKSSSSCQLVWPNAISESEKGTVCS
;
A
#
# COMPACT_ATOMS: atom_id res chain seq x y z
N MET A 1 -11.18 34.07 -5.30
CA MET A 1 -10.02 33.88 -6.18
C MET A 1 -10.09 32.47 -6.72
N THR A 2 -10.45 32.32 -7.99
CA THR A 2 -10.63 31.01 -8.64
C THR A 2 -9.28 30.46 -9.05
N SER A 3 -8.64 29.72 -8.14
CA SER A 3 -7.49 28.88 -8.46
C SER A 3 -7.98 27.71 -9.31
N GLY A 4 -8.00 27.90 -10.63
CA GLY A 4 -8.27 26.83 -11.59
C GLY A 4 -7.18 25.75 -11.55
N CYS A 5 -7.56 24.50 -11.80
CA CYS A 5 -6.64 23.38 -11.91
C CYS A 5 -5.62 23.64 -13.03
N LYS A 6 -4.34 23.69 -12.70
CA LYS A 6 -3.24 23.81 -13.67
C LYS A 6 -2.52 22.47 -13.78
N SER A 7 -2.37 21.97 -15.01
CA SER A 7 -1.54 20.78 -15.26
C SER A 7 -0.07 21.08 -15.00
N GLN A 8 0.61 20.21 -14.26
CA GLN A 8 2.06 20.28 -14.01
C GLN A 8 2.85 19.25 -14.85
N TRP A 9 2.20 18.54 -15.77
CA TRP A 9 2.83 17.57 -16.66
C TRP A 9 3.85 18.23 -17.63
N PRO A 10 4.98 17.55 -17.98
CA PRO A 10 5.44 16.25 -17.47
C PRO A 10 6.34 16.36 -16.22
N ASN A 11 6.72 17.57 -15.80
CA ASN A 11 7.74 17.80 -14.77
C ASN A 11 7.15 18.01 -13.37
N ALA A 12 5.96 17.45 -13.12
CA ALA A 12 5.34 17.54 -11.82
C ALA A 12 6.19 16.77 -10.81
N LEU A 13 6.69 17.48 -9.79
CA LEU A 13 7.27 16.83 -8.62
C LEU A 13 6.13 16.57 -7.63
N CYS A 14 5.98 15.33 -7.18
CA CYS A 14 5.10 15.01 -6.05
C CYS A 14 5.76 15.51 -4.76
N GLN A 15 5.80 16.83 -4.61
CA GLN A 15 6.23 17.52 -3.40
C GLN A 15 4.99 17.72 -2.53
N THR A 16 4.89 16.93 -1.47
CA THR A 16 3.95 17.25 -0.42
C THR A 16 4.53 18.43 0.38
N CYS A 17 3.72 19.11 1.18
CA CYS A 17 4.22 20.14 2.09
C CYS A 17 5.24 19.61 3.12
N LYS A 18 5.49 18.29 3.14
CA LYS A 18 6.33 17.60 4.10
C LYS A 18 7.63 17.01 3.53
N GLY A 19 7.76 16.85 2.21
CA GLY A 19 9.00 16.36 1.60
C GLY A 19 8.84 15.84 0.17
N THR A 20 9.80 15.02 -0.26
CA THR A 20 9.89 14.49 -1.63
C THR A 20 9.80 12.98 -1.62
N VAL A 21 8.99 12.42 -2.52
CA VAL A 21 8.87 10.97 -2.74
C VAL A 21 10.22 10.37 -3.18
N CYS A 22 10.58 9.23 -2.60
CA CYS A 22 11.83 8.55 -2.93
C CYS A 22 11.86 8.01 -4.37
N PRO A 23 13.02 8.08 -5.05
CA PRO A 23 13.17 7.49 -6.37
C PRO A 23 13.17 5.96 -6.27
N ARG A 24 12.58 5.29 -7.25
CA ARG A 24 12.68 3.83 -7.41
C ARG A 24 14.06 3.46 -8.00
N PRO A 25 14.90 2.69 -7.30
CA PRO A 25 16.18 2.23 -7.84
C PRO A 25 15.99 1.32 -9.06
N ALA A 26 16.97 1.33 -9.96
CA ALA A 26 17.02 0.38 -11.06
C ALA A 26 17.00 -1.06 -10.53
N ASN A 27 16.22 -1.94 -11.17
CA ASN A 27 15.99 -3.34 -10.77
C ASN A 27 15.25 -3.54 -9.42
N TRP A 28 14.81 -2.47 -8.76
CA TRP A 28 13.92 -2.60 -7.61
C TRP A 28 12.49 -2.89 -8.06
N CYS A 29 11.87 -3.89 -7.44
CA CYS A 29 10.58 -4.44 -7.83
C CYS A 29 10.59 -4.99 -9.27
N GLY A 30 10.94 -6.26 -9.43
CA GLY A 30 11.12 -6.89 -10.74
C GLY A 30 9.81 -7.14 -11.52
N VAL A 31 9.95 -7.72 -12.70
CA VAL A 31 8.82 -8.16 -13.53
C VAL A 31 7.95 -9.15 -12.75
N GLY A 32 6.63 -8.97 -12.80
CA GLY A 32 5.67 -9.82 -12.08
C GLY A 32 5.43 -9.44 -10.62
N ALA A 33 6.11 -8.40 -10.11
CA ALA A 33 5.80 -7.78 -8.83
C ALA A 33 4.80 -6.62 -9.01
N ALA A 34 3.94 -6.42 -8.01
CA ALA A 34 3.11 -5.22 -7.89
C ALA A 34 3.97 -4.06 -7.36
N TYR A 35 3.94 -2.94 -8.07
CA TYR A 35 4.58 -1.70 -7.68
C TYR A 35 3.55 -0.58 -7.56
N PHE A 36 3.49 0.07 -6.41
CA PHE A 36 2.56 1.16 -6.13
C PHE A 36 3.15 2.13 -5.10
N TYR A 37 2.43 3.21 -4.82
CA TYR A 37 2.81 4.19 -3.80
C TYR A 37 1.81 4.16 -2.65
N LEU A 38 2.31 4.19 -1.42
CA LEU A 38 1.52 4.22 -0.19
C LEU A 38 2.35 4.92 0.89
N ASP A 39 1.75 5.84 1.64
CA ASP A 39 2.37 6.37 2.86
C ASP A 39 2.31 5.28 3.93
N CYS A 40 3.46 4.65 4.18
CA CYS A 40 3.58 3.38 4.86
C CYS A 40 4.11 3.55 6.30
N ASP A 41 4.49 4.80 6.65
CA ASP A 41 5.00 5.22 7.97
C ASP A 41 4.29 6.48 8.54
N ASP A 42 3.23 6.95 7.88
CA ASP A 42 2.41 8.12 8.22
C ASP A 42 3.20 9.44 8.25
N ASP A 43 4.28 9.57 7.49
CA ASP A 43 5.04 10.81 7.40
C ASP A 43 4.30 11.87 6.54
N GLY A 44 3.33 11.46 5.72
CA GLY A 44 2.57 12.29 4.77
C GLY A 44 3.23 12.43 3.39
N ILE A 45 4.15 11.54 3.05
CA ILE A 45 4.82 11.39 1.77
C ILE A 45 4.61 9.93 1.32
N PRO A 46 4.03 9.68 0.13
CA PRO A 46 3.87 8.30 -0.34
C PRO A 46 5.22 7.61 -0.60
N ASP A 47 5.40 6.42 -0.06
CA ASP A 47 6.57 5.57 -0.26
C ASP A 47 6.42 4.68 -1.49
N PRO A 48 7.50 4.44 -2.27
CA PRO A 48 7.55 3.33 -3.20
C PRO A 48 7.38 1.98 -2.48
N VAL A 49 6.36 1.22 -2.86
CA VAL A 49 6.08 -0.13 -2.33
C VAL A 49 6.22 -1.17 -3.43
N CYS A 50 6.80 -2.31 -3.08
CA CYS A 50 6.87 -3.49 -3.92
C CYS A 50 6.29 -4.70 -3.21
N SER A 51 5.55 -5.52 -3.95
CA SER A 51 5.01 -6.76 -3.43
C SER A 51 4.96 -7.86 -4.49
N THR A 52 5.16 -9.11 -4.07
CA THR A 52 5.08 -10.28 -4.95
C THR A 52 4.14 -11.34 -4.37
N LEU A 53 3.86 -12.36 -5.19
CA LEU A 53 3.02 -13.49 -4.81
C LEU A 53 3.70 -14.50 -3.89
N ASN A 54 5.02 -14.58 -3.91
CA ASN A 54 5.82 -15.48 -3.07
C ASN A 54 6.05 -14.91 -1.64
N GLY A 55 5.25 -13.94 -1.21
CA GLY A 55 5.35 -13.39 0.14
C GLY A 55 6.40 -12.29 0.33
N GLN A 56 7.03 -11.79 -0.73
CA GLN A 56 8.02 -10.71 -0.59
C GLN A 56 7.33 -9.34 -0.62
N PHE A 57 7.83 -8.44 0.22
CA PHE A 57 7.35 -7.07 0.33
C PHE A 57 8.49 -6.14 0.71
N GLY A 58 8.42 -4.91 0.24
CA GLY A 58 9.40 -3.91 0.59
C GLY A 58 8.88 -2.52 0.32
N VAL A 59 9.45 -1.58 1.05
CA VAL A 59 9.15 -0.16 1.06
C VAL A 59 10.47 0.57 0.86
N ILE A 60 10.43 1.74 0.24
CA ILE A 60 11.53 2.69 0.25
C ILE A 60 11.08 3.88 1.09
N GLU A 61 11.47 3.89 2.36
CA GLU A 61 10.93 4.77 3.40
C GLU A 61 11.39 6.23 3.18
N SER A 62 10.46 7.16 2.90
CA SER A 62 10.77 8.59 2.74
C SER A 62 11.22 9.25 4.03
N SER A 63 10.71 8.79 5.18
CA SER A 63 11.15 9.29 6.48
C SER A 63 12.54 8.82 6.89
N ASN A 64 13.07 7.79 6.24
CA ASN A 64 14.32 7.11 6.59
C ASN A 64 15.32 7.13 5.41
N ALA A 65 15.61 8.33 4.90
CA ALA A 65 16.64 8.57 3.89
C ALA A 65 16.54 7.69 2.62
N CYS A 66 15.32 7.28 2.24
CA CYS A 66 15.06 6.37 1.13
C CYS A 66 15.74 4.99 1.29
N GLU A 67 15.85 4.50 2.53
CA GLU A 67 16.29 3.13 2.78
C GLU A 67 15.25 2.11 2.31
N SER A 68 15.72 0.99 1.75
CA SER A 68 14.84 -0.08 1.28
C SER A 68 14.73 -1.22 2.28
N THR A 69 13.50 -1.67 2.53
CA THR A 69 13.20 -2.84 3.38
C THR A 69 12.97 -4.14 2.60
N TRP A 70 13.12 -4.10 1.28
CA TRP A 70 12.95 -5.28 0.41
C TRP A 70 13.95 -6.40 0.77
N PRO A 71 13.57 -7.70 0.77
CA PRO A 71 12.28 -8.28 0.37
C PRO A 71 11.36 -8.69 1.54
N SER A 72 11.69 -8.33 2.77
CA SER A 72 10.99 -8.80 3.98
C SER A 72 10.46 -7.64 4.84
N GLY A 73 10.11 -6.54 4.19
CA GLY A 73 9.54 -5.36 4.84
C GLY A 73 8.08 -5.55 5.25
N VAL A 74 7.58 -4.55 5.96
CA VAL A 74 6.17 -4.30 6.28
C VAL A 74 5.95 -2.79 6.29
N CYS A 75 4.70 -2.33 6.24
CA CYS A 75 4.40 -0.95 6.63
C CYS A 75 4.55 -0.79 8.14
N LYS A 76 5.16 0.33 8.54
CA LYS A 76 5.47 0.67 9.93
C LYS A 76 4.83 2.01 10.26
N SER A 77 3.50 2.03 10.18
CA SER A 77 2.70 3.17 10.59
C SER A 77 2.97 3.53 12.05
N LYS A 78 2.53 4.71 12.48
CA LYS A 78 2.61 5.11 13.89
C LYS A 78 1.73 4.25 14.79
N ALA A 79 0.67 3.67 14.25
CA ALA A 79 -0.24 2.79 14.96
C ALA A 79 0.32 1.36 15.12
N GLY A 80 1.23 0.94 14.24
CA GLY A 80 1.89 -0.35 14.32
C GLY A 80 2.35 -0.89 12.96
N ASN A 81 2.69 -2.17 12.95
CA ASN A 81 3.15 -2.84 11.74
C ASN A 81 1.98 -3.48 10.97
N SER A 82 1.98 -3.33 9.65
CA SER A 82 1.08 -4.09 8.78
C SER A 82 1.37 -5.59 8.84
N CYS A 83 0.42 -6.38 8.35
CA CYS A 83 0.64 -7.81 8.16
C CYS A 83 1.84 -8.09 7.25
N PRO A 84 2.67 -9.11 7.56
CA PRO A 84 3.64 -9.65 6.61
C PRO A 84 2.92 -10.10 5.34
N ARG A 85 3.52 -9.87 4.17
CA ARG A 85 2.92 -10.21 2.88
C ARG A 85 2.55 -11.69 2.82
N GLY A 86 1.25 -11.97 2.66
CA GLY A 86 0.74 -13.33 2.65
C GLY A 86 1.26 -14.13 1.45
N ASN A 87 1.85 -15.30 1.71
CA ASN A 87 2.29 -16.19 0.63
C ASN A 87 1.08 -16.70 -0.16
N ASN A 88 1.11 -16.59 -1.49
CA ASN A 88 0.00 -16.87 -2.40
C ASN A 88 -1.30 -16.09 -2.09
N PHE A 89 -1.27 -15.07 -1.24
CA PHE A 89 -2.41 -14.18 -1.04
C PHE A 89 -2.55 -13.28 -2.27
N CYS A 90 -3.74 -13.27 -2.87
CA CYS A 90 -4.04 -12.51 -4.08
C CYS A 90 -3.23 -12.92 -5.32
N GLY A 91 -3.67 -13.98 -6.02
CA GLY A 91 -2.98 -14.54 -7.20
C GLY A 91 -2.88 -13.61 -8.42
N GLN A 92 -2.24 -14.10 -9.50
CA GLN A 92 -1.81 -13.32 -10.68
C GLN A 92 -2.92 -12.52 -11.38
N ASP A 93 -4.16 -13.00 -11.37
CA ASP A 93 -5.30 -12.37 -12.06
C ASP A 93 -6.20 -11.57 -11.09
N ARG A 94 -5.65 -11.18 -9.94
CA ARG A 94 -6.36 -10.42 -8.91
C ARG A 94 -5.61 -9.14 -8.61
N THR A 95 -6.35 -8.16 -8.09
CA THR A 95 -5.79 -6.86 -7.75
C THR A 95 -5.38 -6.87 -6.29
N PHE A 96 -4.10 -6.71 -6.02
CA PHE A 96 -3.56 -6.54 -4.68
C PHE A 96 -3.41 -5.04 -4.38
N THR A 97 -3.97 -4.60 -3.26
CA THR A 97 -3.82 -3.23 -2.74
C THR A 97 -3.52 -3.28 -1.24
N MET A 98 -3.06 -2.15 -0.72
CA MET A 98 -2.85 -1.94 0.70
C MET A 98 -3.65 -0.71 1.12
N ILE A 99 -4.61 -0.89 2.01
CA ILE A 99 -5.48 0.19 2.51
C ILE A 99 -5.96 -0.19 3.90
N ASP A 100 -6.06 0.79 4.79
CA ASP A 100 -6.64 0.63 6.12
C ASP A 100 -8.18 0.48 5.99
N CYS A 101 -8.68 -0.76 6.03
CA CYS A 101 -10.10 -1.04 5.80
C CYS A 101 -10.94 -1.01 7.10
N ASP A 102 -10.31 -0.96 8.28
CA ASP A 102 -10.98 -0.88 9.59
C ASP A 102 -10.66 0.39 10.41
N ALA A 103 -9.92 1.32 9.81
CA ALA A 103 -9.52 2.61 10.37
C ALA A 103 -8.65 2.48 11.64
N ASP A 104 -7.86 1.41 11.76
CA ASP A 104 -6.92 1.21 12.87
C ASP A 104 -5.62 2.02 12.72
N GLY A 105 -5.43 2.70 11.58
CA GLY A 105 -4.24 3.47 11.24
C GLY A 105 -3.12 2.63 10.63
N ILE A 106 -3.36 1.36 10.33
CA ILE A 106 -2.39 0.42 9.75
C ILE A 106 -2.95 -0.08 8.41
N PRO A 107 -2.22 0.06 7.29
CA PRO A 107 -2.68 -0.45 6.02
C PRO A 107 -2.84 -1.99 6.01
N ASP A 108 -4.03 -2.48 5.65
CA ASP A 108 -4.34 -3.90 5.48
C ASP A 108 -4.02 -4.40 4.08
N GLN A 109 -3.73 -5.69 3.97
CA GLN A 109 -3.58 -6.34 2.66
C GLN A 109 -4.95 -6.67 2.09
N VAL A 110 -5.28 -6.10 0.93
CA VAL A 110 -6.55 -6.28 0.25
C VAL A 110 -6.36 -6.98 -1.09
N CYS A 111 -7.30 -7.87 -1.40
CA CYS A 111 -7.35 -8.60 -2.65
C CYS A 111 -8.73 -8.55 -3.27
N THR A 112 -8.82 -8.15 -4.53
CA THR A 112 -10.08 -8.15 -5.27
C THR A 112 -9.96 -9.02 -6.52
N ASP A 113 -10.92 -9.92 -6.75
CA ASP A 113 -10.99 -10.71 -7.99
C ASP A 113 -11.88 -10.07 -9.06
N ALA A 114 -11.90 -10.65 -10.27
CA ALA A 114 -12.68 -10.15 -11.39
C ALA A 114 -14.21 -10.19 -11.18
N SER A 115 -14.69 -10.96 -10.20
CA SER A 115 -16.11 -11.00 -9.81
C SER A 115 -16.44 -9.96 -8.74
N GLY A 116 -15.45 -9.20 -8.25
CA GLY A 116 -15.61 -8.22 -7.19
C GLY A 116 -15.58 -8.82 -5.78
N ASN A 117 -15.18 -10.09 -5.62
CA ASN A 117 -15.02 -10.67 -4.29
C ASN A 117 -13.81 -10.04 -3.59
N LEU A 118 -13.94 -9.82 -2.28
CA LEU A 118 -12.96 -9.12 -1.46
C LEU A 118 -12.31 -10.05 -0.42
N GLY A 119 -10.99 -10.02 -0.41
CA GLY A 119 -10.13 -10.63 0.58
C GLY A 119 -9.39 -9.60 1.40
N VAL A 120 -9.33 -9.76 2.72
CA VAL A 120 -8.53 -8.89 3.58
C VAL A 120 -7.73 -9.72 4.57
N LEU A 121 -6.45 -9.38 4.76
CA LEU A 121 -5.67 -9.77 5.93
C LEU A 121 -5.54 -8.55 6.83
N LYS A 122 -6.31 -8.54 7.94
CA LYS A 122 -6.39 -7.38 8.84
C LYS A 122 -5.23 -7.31 9.84
N SER A 123 -4.56 -6.17 9.97
CA SER A 123 -3.54 -5.92 11.01
C SER A 123 -4.11 -6.06 12.42
N SER A 124 -5.25 -5.41 12.66
CA SER A 124 -5.98 -5.41 13.94
C SER A 124 -6.36 -6.81 14.45
N SER A 125 -6.48 -7.77 13.53
CA SER A 125 -6.98 -9.12 13.79
C SER A 125 -5.89 -10.19 13.63
N SER A 126 -4.63 -9.87 13.94
CA SER A 126 -3.51 -10.84 13.84
C SER A 126 -3.40 -11.49 12.45
N CYS A 127 -3.65 -10.72 11.40
CA CYS A 127 -3.55 -11.14 10.00
C CYS A 127 -4.46 -12.32 9.62
N GLN A 128 -5.60 -12.46 10.30
CA GLN A 128 -6.60 -13.43 9.90
C GLN A 128 -7.20 -13.08 8.53
N LEU A 129 -7.30 -14.08 7.65
CA LEU A 129 -7.88 -13.96 6.32
C LEU A 129 -9.41 -13.97 6.41
N VAL A 130 -10.02 -12.92 5.87
CA VAL A 130 -11.45 -12.88 5.55
C VAL A 130 -11.61 -12.96 4.04
N TRP A 131 -12.30 -13.98 3.53
CA TRP A 131 -12.58 -14.22 2.10
C TRP A 131 -13.90 -15.02 1.96
N PRO A 132 -14.71 -14.86 0.90
CA PRO A 132 -14.68 -13.84 -0.16
C PRO A 132 -15.50 -12.57 0.13
N ASN A 133 -16.14 -12.53 1.30
CA ASN A 133 -17.11 -11.50 1.67
C ASN A 133 -16.53 -10.56 2.74
N ALA A 134 -15.26 -10.19 2.63
CA ALA A 134 -14.73 -9.15 3.50
C ALA A 134 -15.55 -7.87 3.31
N ILE A 135 -15.94 -7.25 4.42
CA ILE A 135 -16.60 -5.94 4.43
C ILE A 135 -15.63 -4.93 5.04
N SER A 136 -15.52 -3.75 4.43
CA SER A 136 -14.85 -2.62 5.05
C SER A 136 -15.73 -2.12 6.20
N GLU A 137 -15.22 -2.16 7.43
CA GLU A 137 -15.97 -1.76 8.64
C GLU A 137 -15.87 -0.26 8.92
N SER A 138 -15.31 0.52 7.98
CA SER A 138 -15.29 1.97 8.09
C SER A 138 -16.72 2.50 8.28
N GLU A 139 -16.99 3.08 9.45
CA GLU A 139 -18.23 3.79 9.81
C GLU A 139 -18.54 4.99 8.87
N LYS A 140 -17.86 5.11 7.73
CA LYS A 140 -18.10 6.10 6.68
C LYS A 140 -18.01 5.51 5.27
N GLY A 141 -18.53 4.29 5.06
CA GLY A 141 -19.01 3.83 3.75
C GLY A 141 -18.03 3.95 2.58
N THR A 142 -16.72 3.93 2.85
CA THR A 142 -15.72 3.88 1.79
C THR A 142 -15.44 2.41 1.55
N VAL A 143 -16.11 1.86 0.54
CA VAL A 143 -15.73 0.57 -0.04
C VAL A 143 -14.26 0.69 -0.41
N CYS A 144 -13.45 -0.30 -0.04
CA CYS A 144 -12.08 -0.44 -0.53
C CYS A 144 -12.17 -0.70 -2.07
N SER A 145 -12.42 0.36 -2.86
CA SER A 145 -12.64 0.36 -4.32
C SER A 145 -11.84 1.46 -5.01
#